data_AF-A0A8T7DGT5-F1
#
_entry.id   AF-A0A8T7DGT5-F1
#
_cell.length_a   1.000
_cell.length_b   1.000
_cell.length_c   1.000
_cell.angle_alpha   90.00
_cell.angle_beta   90.00
_cell.angle_gamma   90.00
#
_symmetry.space_group_name_H-M   'P 1'
#
loop_
_entity.id
_entity.type
_entity.pdbx_description
1 polymer ?
#
loop_
_entity_poly.entity_id
_entity_poly.type
_entity_poly.pdbx_seq_one_letter_code
_entity_poly.pdbx_strand_id
1 'polypeptide(L)' 'AKTARQFIFSTHNANIPVFGDAEWIGVLEASEGQGWMPTSAQGAIDMEYIRDRAAEILEGGKAAFNQRRAKYGY' A
#
# COMPACT_ATOMS: atom_id res chain seq x y z
N ALA A 1 -4.95 -18.00 20.47
CA ALA A 1 -5.32 -18.34 19.08
C ALA A 1 -5.57 -17.11 18.21
N LYS A 2 -6.46 -16.17 18.58
CA LYS A 2 -6.78 -14.98 17.75
C LYS A 2 -5.61 -14.01 17.54
N THR A 3 -4.71 -13.89 18.51
CA THR A 3 -3.53 -12.99 18.50
C THR A 3 -2.28 -13.57 17.79
N ALA A 4 -2.30 -14.86 17.46
CA ALA A 4 -1.19 -15.53 16.76
C ALA A 4 -1.53 -15.84 15.29
N ARG A 5 -2.73 -15.45 14.85
CA ARG A 5 -3.18 -15.69 13.48
C ARG A 5 -2.68 -14.58 12.59
N GLN A 6 -1.93 -14.94 11.57
CA GLN A 6 -1.54 -14.03 10.50
C GLN A 6 -2.55 -14.11 9.35
N PHE A 7 -2.88 -12.96 8.77
CA PHE A 7 -3.62 -12.88 7.52
C PHE A 7 -2.72 -12.28 6.45
N ILE A 8 -2.67 -12.91 5.29
CA ILE A 8 -1.93 -12.44 4.13
C ILE A 8 -2.94 -12.24 3.01
N PHE A 9 -2.96 -11.04 2.45
CA PHE A 9 -3.85 -10.67 1.37
C PHE A 9 -3.02 -10.31 0.14
N SER A 10 -3.47 -10.75 -1.03
CA SER A 10 -2.94 -10.30 -2.32
C SER A 10 -4.08 -9.61 -3.06
N THR A 11 -3.84 -8.38 -3.50
CA THR A 11 -4.87 -7.56 -4.13
C THR A 11 -4.23 -6.54 -5.07
N HIS A 12 -4.94 -6.20 -6.15
CA HIS A 12 -4.60 -5.07 -7.01
C HIS A 12 -5.18 -3.75 -6.47
N ASN A 13 -6.09 -3.80 -5.49
CA ASN A 13 -6.71 -2.61 -4.90
C ASN A 13 -5.93 -2.18 -3.65
N ALA A 14 -5.07 -1.18 -3.82
CA ALA A 14 -4.24 -0.62 -2.74
C ALA A 14 -5.04 0.02 -1.60
N ASN A 15 -6.34 0.32 -1.78
CA ASN A 15 -7.18 0.82 -0.69
C ASN A 15 -7.38 -0.24 0.41
N ILE A 16 -7.32 -1.54 0.09
CA ILE A 16 -7.55 -2.62 1.05
C ILE A 16 -6.46 -2.64 2.14
N PRO A 17 -5.16 -2.78 1.83
CA PRO A 17 -4.13 -2.79 2.88
C PRO A 17 -4.00 -1.43 3.58
N VAL A 18 -4.28 -0.32 2.89
CA VAL A 18 -4.16 1.03 3.48
C VAL A 18 -5.29 1.33 4.45
N PHE A 19 -6.56 1.14 4.06
CA PHE A 19 -7.70 1.40 4.96
C PHE A 19 -7.96 0.26 5.95
N GLY A 20 -7.47 -0.94 5.65
CA GLY A 20 -7.49 -2.08 6.55
C GLY A 20 -6.44 -2.02 7.66
N ASP A 21 -5.65 -0.95 7.73
CA ASP A 21 -4.57 -0.76 8.72
C ASP A 21 -3.61 -1.96 8.76
N ALA A 22 -3.13 -2.37 7.58
CA ALA A 22 -2.19 -3.48 7.48
C ALA A 22 -0.87 -3.11 8.18
N GLU A 23 -0.43 -3.95 9.12
CA GLU A 23 0.83 -3.74 9.84
C GLU A 23 2.04 -3.76 8.91
N TRP A 24 1.95 -4.47 7.78
CA TRP A 24 3.02 -4.62 6.82
C TRP A 24 2.47 -4.66 5.39
N ILE A 25 3.09 -3.90 4.49
CA ILE A 25 2.75 -3.82 3.07
C ILE A 25 3.97 -4.24 2.26
N GLY A 26 3.71 -5.07 1.25
CA GLY A 26 4.68 -5.43 0.21
C GLY A 26 4.09 -5.10 -1.16
N VAL A 27 4.80 -4.29 -1.92
CA VAL A 27 4.43 -3.93 -3.29
C VAL A 27 5.17 -4.86 -4.25
N LEU A 28 4.41 -5.56 -5.09
CA LEU A 28 4.97 -6.38 -6.16
C LEU A 28 5.18 -5.53 -7.41
N GLU A 29 6.36 -5.69 -8.00
CA GLU A 29 6.70 -5.22 -9.33
C GLU A 29 6.72 -6.42 -10.28
N ALA A 30 6.39 -6.20 -11.55
CA ALA A 30 6.45 -7.25 -12.55
C ALA A 30 7.02 -6.72 -13.87
N SER A 31 7.95 -7.47 -14.45
CA SER A 31 8.56 -7.19 -15.75
C SER A 31 8.96 -8.51 -16.42
N GLU A 32 8.88 -8.56 -17.75
CA GLU A 32 9.26 -9.74 -18.55
C GLU A 32 8.63 -11.07 -18.09
N GLY A 33 7.40 -11.01 -17.58
CA GLY A 33 6.68 -12.20 -17.09
C GLY A 33 7.15 -12.71 -15.72
N GLN A 34 8.03 -11.99 -15.03
CA GLN A 34 8.46 -12.29 -13.67
C GLN A 34 7.99 -11.22 -12.69
N GLY A 35 7.50 -11.66 -11.53
CA GLY A 35 7.13 -10.78 -10.42
C GLY A 35 8.16 -10.86 -9.31
N TRP A 36 8.50 -9.73 -8.72
CA TRP A 36 9.35 -9.66 -7.52
C TRP A 36 8.83 -8.57 -6.58
N MET A 37 9.31 -8.62 -5.34
CA MET A 37 9.02 -7.60 -4.34
C MET A 37 10.35 -6.97 -3.92
N PRO A 38 10.65 -5.74 -4.39
CA PRO A 38 11.86 -5.05 -3.98
C PRO A 38 11.95 -4.94 -2.46
N THR A 39 13.17 -5.02 -1.91
CA THR A 39 13.39 -4.77 -0.47
C THR A 39 13.04 -3.32 -0.08
N SER A 40 13.17 -2.39 -1.02
CA SER A 40 12.75 -0.99 -0.88
C SER A 40 11.24 -0.77 -1.01
N ALA A 41 10.46 -1.81 -1.32
CA ALA A 41 9.03 -1.71 -1.56
C ALA A 41 8.23 -2.59 -0.59
N GLN A 42 8.83 -2.91 0.57
CA GLN A 42 8.21 -3.73 1.59
C GLN A 42 8.58 -3.27 3.01
N GLY A 43 7.61 -3.28 3.92
CA GLY A 43 7.81 -2.75 5.27
C GLY A 43 6.52 -2.40 6.00
N ALA A 44 6.69 -1.84 7.19
CA ALA A 44 5.55 -1.35 7.98
C ALA A 44 4.87 -0.15 7.30
N ILE A 45 3.55 -0.03 7.46
CA ILE A 45 2.75 1.00 6.78
C ILE A 45 3.08 2.43 7.22
N ASP A 46 3.64 2.62 8.40
CA ASP A 46 4.04 3.90 8.95
C ASP A 46 5.37 4.43 8.40
N MET A 47 6.19 3.55 7.80
CA MET A 47 7.44 3.92 7.15
C MET A 47 7.18 4.85 5.95
N GLU A 48 7.89 5.97 5.88
CA GLU A 48 7.69 6.99 4.85
C GLU A 48 7.80 6.43 3.43
N TYR A 49 8.80 5.61 3.15
CA TYR A 49 8.99 5.01 1.83
C TYR A 49 7.86 4.04 1.43
N ILE A 50 7.23 3.37 2.39
CA ILE A 50 6.06 2.51 2.14
C ILE A 50 4.82 3.36 1.90
N ARG A 51 4.64 4.44 2.65
CA ARG A 51 3.52 5.37 2.42
C ARG A 51 3.59 6.02 1.05
N ASP A 52 4.78 6.44 0.62
CA ASP A 52 4.98 7.00 -0.71
C ASP A 52 4.68 5.98 -1.81
N ARG A 53 5.19 4.74 -1.68
CA ARG A 53 4.90 3.67 -2.64
C ARG A 53 3.42 3.27 -2.65
N ALA A 54 2.77 3.16 -1.49
CA ALA A 54 1.34 2.90 -1.42
C ALA A 54 0.53 4.03 -2.07
N ALA A 55 0.93 5.30 -1.88
CA ALA A 55 0.29 6.46 -2.50
C ALA A 55 0.41 6.51 -4.03
N GLU A 56 1.46 5.92 -4.60
CA GLU A 56 1.60 5.77 -6.05
C GLU A 56 0.59 4.76 -6.63
N ILE A 57 0.22 3.74 -5.86
CA ILE A 57 -0.62 2.62 -6.31
C ILE A 57 -2.09 2.83 -5.95
N LEU A 58 -2.38 3.60 -4.90
CA LEU A 58 -3.74 3.98 -4.52
C LEU A 58 -4.49 4.54 -5.73
N GLU A 59 -5.71 4.05 -5.95
CA GLU A 59 -6.57 4.49 -7.05
C GLU A 59 -6.74 6.01 -7.04
N GLY A 60 -6.24 6.67 -8.09
CA GLY A 60 -6.20 8.12 -8.25
C GLY A 60 -4.85 8.79 -7.90
N GLY A 61 -3.91 8.03 -7.34
CA GLY A 61 -2.55 8.45 -7.01
C GLY A 61 -2.46 9.59 -5.99
N LYS A 62 -1.23 10.03 -5.73
CA LYS A 62 -0.92 11.17 -4.84
C LYS A 62 -1.68 12.45 -5.24
N ALA A 63 -1.92 12.64 -6.54
CA ALA A 63 -2.67 13.77 -7.07
C ALA A 63 -4.15 13.75 -6.66
N ALA A 64 -4.88 12.65 -6.85
CA ALA A 64 -6.29 12.58 -6.43
C ALA A 64 -6.43 12.61 -4.91
N PHE A 65 -5.48 12.04 -4.16
CA PHE A 65 -5.43 12.16 -2.71
C PHE A 65 -5.34 13.63 -2.28
N ASN A 66 -4.38 14.38 -2.82
CA ASN A 66 -4.22 15.81 -2.52
C ASN A 66 -5.43 16.63 -2.96
N GLN A 67 -6.05 16.30 -4.09
CA GLN A 67 -7.26 16.98 -4.56
C GLN A 67 -8.45 16.74 -3.61
N ARG A 68 -8.64 15.51 -3.10
CA ARG A 68 -9.66 15.20 -2.09
C ARG A 68 -9.37 15.93 -0.78
N ARG A 69 -8.11 15.98 -0.35
CA ARG A 69 -7.68 16.73 0.83
C ARG A 69 -8.02 18.22 0.72
N ALA A 70 -7.67 18.84 -0.42
CA ALA A 70 -7.98 20.25 -0.68
C ALA A 70 -9.49 20.51 -0.79
N LYS A 71 -10.25 19.58 -1.38
CA LYS A 71 -11.70 19.71 -1.54
C LYS A 71 -12.48 19.54 -0.24
N TYR A 72 -12.05 18.66 0.65
CA TYR A 72 -12.79 18.27 1.86
C TYR A 72 -12.16 18.74 3.18
N GLY A 73 -10.97 19.37 3.14
CA GLY A 73 -10.44 20.16 4.26
C GLY A 73 -9.85 19.38 5.43
N TYR A 74 -9.24 18.21 5.19
CA TYR A 74 -8.48 17.48 6.23
C TYR A 74 -7.00 17.90 6.29
#